data_AF-W6RX19-F1
#
_entry.id   AF-W6RX19-F1
#
_cell.length_a   1.000
_cell.length_b   1.000
_cell.length_c   1.000
_cell.angle_alpha   90.00
_cell.angle_beta   90.00
_cell.angle_gamma   90.00
#
_symmetry.space_group_name_H-M   'P 1'
#
loop_
_entity.id
_entity.type
_entity.pdbx_description
1 polymer ?
#
loop_
_entity_poly.entity_id
_entity_poly.type
_entity_poly.pdbx_seq_one_letter_code
_entity_poly.pdbx_strand_id
1 'polypeptide(L)'
;MDATSKPICHIVRPSHAYDGKQGLSYFEGIAAETVGAKGICMHLMTIPPGVRAKAACQPQRHPLHRDHRPHRSERAGKRRSASGA
;
A
#
# COMPACT_ATOMS: atom_id res chain seq x y z
N MET A 1 -4.25 -20.69 -20.76
CA MET A 1 -4.08 -19.56 -21.68
C MET A 1 -4.18 -20.14 -23.07
N ASP A 2 -5.28 -19.88 -23.77
CA ASP A 2 -5.48 -20.40 -25.13
C ASP A 2 -4.38 -19.86 -26.03
N ALA A 3 -3.47 -20.73 -26.45
CA ALA A 3 -2.30 -20.37 -27.25
C ALA A 3 -2.67 -19.94 -28.69
N THR A 4 -3.94 -20.00 -29.06
CA THR A 4 -4.44 -19.78 -30.42
C THR A 4 -5.16 -18.44 -30.60
N SER A 5 -5.44 -17.67 -29.53
CA SER A 5 -6.05 -16.35 -29.68
C SER A 5 -5.00 -15.33 -30.10
N LYS A 6 -5.18 -14.71 -31.27
CA LYS A 6 -4.32 -13.63 -31.75
C LYS A 6 -4.27 -12.50 -30.70
N PRO A 7 -3.08 -12.01 -30.31
CA PRO A 7 -2.99 -10.92 -29.35
C PRO A 7 -3.67 -9.68 -29.92
N ILE A 8 -4.57 -9.08 -29.13
CA ILE A 8 -5.30 -7.86 -29.50
C ILE A 8 -4.49 -6.68 -28.98
N CYS A 9 -4.28 -5.68 -29.84
CA CYS A 9 -3.66 -4.42 -29.46
C CYS A 9 -4.75 -3.37 -29.21
N HIS A 10 -4.72 -2.73 -28.04
CA HIS A 10 -5.68 -1.71 -27.65
C HIS A 10 -5.02 -0.33 -27.70
N ILE A 11 -5.66 0.63 -28.38
CA ILE A 11 -5.28 2.04 -28.33
C ILE A 11 -6.06 2.70 -27.20
N VAL A 12 -5.36 3.22 -26.20
CA VAL A 12 -5.95 3.93 -25.07
C VAL A 12 -5.76 5.44 -25.30
N ARG A 13 -6.84 6.21 -25.23
CA ARG A 13 -6.83 7.68 -25.31
C ARG A 13 -7.38 8.26 -24.02
N PRO A 14 -6.74 9.27 -23.42
CA PRO A 14 -7.27 9.93 -22.23
C PRO A 14 -8.52 10.73 -22.61
N SER A 15 -9.71 10.17 -22.36
CA SER A 15 -11.00 10.79 -22.69
C SER A 15 -11.80 11.17 -21.46
N HIS A 16 -11.88 10.29 -20.46
CA HIS A 16 -12.63 10.49 -19.23
C HIS A 16 -11.69 10.60 -18.04
N ALA A 17 -11.97 11.58 -17.18
CA ALA A 17 -11.29 11.77 -15.91
C ALA A 17 -12.22 11.46 -14.74
N TYR A 18 -11.68 10.91 -13.67
CA TYR A 18 -12.39 10.66 -12.42
C TYR A 18 -11.56 11.08 -11.21
N ASP A 19 -12.21 11.56 -10.16
CA ASP A 19 -11.53 11.96 -8.93
C ASP A 19 -11.26 10.77 -8.03
N GLY A 20 -9.98 10.53 -7.75
CA GLY A 20 -9.56 9.49 -6.83
C GLY A 20 -9.63 9.95 -5.38
N LYS A 21 -9.71 8.98 -4.46
CA LYS A 21 -9.78 9.22 -3.00
C LYS A 21 -8.54 9.96 -2.47
N GLN A 22 -7.44 9.89 -3.21
CA GLN A 22 -6.18 10.57 -2.96
C GLN A 22 -6.22 12.06 -3.29
N GLY A 23 -7.33 12.58 -3.83
CA GLY A 23 -7.48 13.99 -4.18
C GLY A 23 -6.77 14.37 -5.47
N LEU A 24 -6.60 13.43 -6.39
CA LEU A 24 -6.08 13.64 -7.74
C LEU A 24 -7.13 13.21 -8.75
N SER A 25 -7.18 13.87 -9.91
CA SER A 25 -8.03 13.48 -11.02
C SER A 25 -7.24 12.58 -11.98
N TYR A 26 -7.77 11.39 -12.25
CA TYR A 26 -7.13 10.33 -13.02
C TYR A 26 -7.84 10.18 -14.37
N PHE A 27 -7.11 10.04 -15.46
CA PHE A 27 -7.64 9.57 -16.73
C PHE A 27 -7.64 8.04 -16.79
N GLU A 28 -8.70 7.47 -17.36
CA GLU A 28 -8.79 6.04 -17.65
C GLU A 28 -7.62 5.59 -18.54
N GLY A 29 -6.84 4.62 -18.05
CA GLY A 29 -5.63 4.13 -18.69
C GLY A 29 -5.69 2.62 -18.95
N ILE A 30 -4.62 1.89 -18.63
CA ILE A 30 -4.59 0.42 -18.73
C ILE A 30 -5.13 -0.14 -17.41
N ALA A 31 -6.35 -0.66 -17.41
CA ALA A 31 -7.00 -1.23 -16.24
C ALA A 31 -7.85 -2.46 -16.62
N ALA A 32 -8.42 -3.14 -15.62
CA ALA A 32 -9.32 -4.27 -15.85
C ALA A 32 -10.60 -3.81 -16.57
N GLU A 33 -11.08 -2.62 -16.23
CA GLU A 33 -12.32 -2.02 -16.72
C GLU A 33 -12.20 -1.50 -18.17
N THR A 34 -11.00 -1.08 -18.58
CA THR A 34 -10.78 -0.49 -19.91
C THR A 34 -10.32 -1.53 -20.94
N VAL A 35 -9.30 -2.34 -20.60
CA VAL A 35 -8.66 -3.29 -21.53
C VAL A 35 -8.56 -4.70 -20.97
N GLY A 36 -9.19 -5.00 -19.82
CA GLY A 36 -9.13 -6.32 -19.21
C GLY A 36 -7.77 -6.68 -18.59
N ALA A 37 -6.96 -5.68 -18.22
CA ALA A 37 -5.64 -5.91 -17.62
C ALA A 37 -5.76 -6.63 -16.26
N LYS A 38 -4.91 -7.65 -16.04
CA LYS A 38 -4.94 -8.47 -14.82
C LYS A 38 -3.74 -8.28 -13.88
N GLY A 39 -2.60 -7.86 -14.42
CA GLY A 39 -1.35 -7.75 -13.66
C GLY A 39 -0.82 -6.33 -13.52
N ILE A 40 -1.38 -5.38 -14.25
CA ILE A 40 -0.98 -3.97 -14.23
C ILE A 40 -2.22 -3.09 -14.23
N CYS A 41 -2.12 -1.98 -13.53
CA CYS A 41 -3.12 -0.92 -13.52
C CYS A 41 -2.39 0.42 -13.60
N MET A 42 -2.54 1.12 -14.73
CA MET A 42 -1.86 2.38 -15.02
C MET A 42 -2.89 3.44 -15.38
N HIS A 43 -2.77 4.60 -14.76
CA HIS A 43 -3.61 5.77 -15.02
C HIS A 43 -2.73 6.96 -15.40
N LEU A 44 -3.24 7.83 -16.26
CA LEU A 44 -2.56 9.07 -16.61
C LEU A 44 -3.15 10.20 -15.78
N MET A 45 -2.32 11.13 -15.29
CA MET A 45 -2.80 12.34 -14.65
C MET A 45 -1.79 13.46 -14.80
N THR A 46 -2.25 14.70 -14.65
CA THR A 46 -1.38 15.88 -14.56
C THR A 46 -1.37 16.34 -13.10
N ILE A 47 -0.17 16.54 -12.54
CA ILE A 47 0.00 17.08 -11.19
C ILE A 47 0.55 18.51 -11.32
N PRO A 48 -0.28 19.54 -11.09
CA PRO A 48 0.19 20.92 -11.08
C PRO A 48 1.20 21.18 -9.95
N PRO A 49 2.05 22.21 -10.07
CA PRO A 49 2.97 22.59 -8.99
C PRO A 49 2.25 22.81 -7.65
N GLY A 50 2.80 22.26 -6.58
CA GLY A 50 2.25 22.41 -5.22
C GLY A 50 1.13 21.43 -4.84
N VAL A 51 0.55 20.71 -5.82
CA VAL A 51 -0.46 19.68 -5.55
C VAL A 51 0.22 18.42 -4.99
N ARG A 52 -0.42 17.79 -4.01
CA ARG A 52 0.04 16.52 -3.42
C ARG A 52 -1.12 15.56 -3.20
N ALA A 53 -0.86 14.28 -3.45
CA ALA A 53 -1.79 13.21 -3.10
C ALA A 53 -1.94 13.12 -1.57
N LYS A 54 -3.16 12.81 -1.11
CA LYS A 54 -3.39 12.36 0.26
C LYS A 54 -2.70 11.01 0.45
N ALA A 55 -1.98 10.87 1.57
CA ALA A 55 -1.40 9.58 1.95
C ALA A 55 -2.53 8.58 2.22
N ALA A 56 -2.55 7.47 1.48
CA ALA A 56 -3.44 6.36 1.77
C ALA A 56 -2.66 5.34 2.63
N CYS A 57 -2.99 5.24 3.91
CA CYS A 57 -2.54 4.12 4.73
C CYS A 57 -3.52 2.96 4.53
N GLN A 58 -3.09 1.89 3.87
CA GLN A 58 -3.79 0.61 3.97
C GLN A 58 -3.45 -0.01 5.32
N PRO A 59 -4.42 -0.33 6.19
CA PRO A 59 -4.13 -1.02 7.43
C PRO A 59 -3.47 -2.36 7.10
N GLN A 60 -2.17 -2.47 7.36
CA GLN A 60 -1.53 -3.76 7.35
C GLN A 60 -2.10 -4.54 8.53
N ARG A 61 -2.86 -5.60 8.26
CA ARG A 61 -3.09 -6.63 9.27
C ARG A 61 -1.76 -7.33 9.51
N HIS A 62 -0.98 -6.81 10.46
CA HIS A 62 0.11 -7.58 11.03
C HIS A 62 -0.53 -8.76 11.78
N PRO A 63 -0.15 -10.02 11.50
CA PRO A 63 -0.50 -11.10 12.41
C PRO A 63 0.05 -10.72 13.78
N LEU A 64 -0.81 -10.59 14.80
CA LEU A 64 -0.34 -10.52 16.17
C LEU A 64 0.56 -11.72 16.40
N HIS A 65 1.88 -11.49 16.49
CA HIS A 65 2.79 -12.50 16.99
C HIS A 65 2.27 -12.89 18.37
N ARG A 66 1.88 -14.16 18.51
CA ARG A 66 1.42 -14.76 19.76
C ARG A 66 2.47 -14.43 20.83
N ASP A 67 2.08 -13.71 21.88
CA ASP A 67 2.97 -13.34 22.97
C ASP A 67 3.73 -14.57 23.47
N HIS A 68 5.02 -14.66 23.16
CA HIS A 68 5.91 -15.56 23.88
C HIS A 68 6.09 -14.97 25.27
N ARG A 69 5.31 -15.48 26.23
CA ARG A 69 5.46 -15.22 27.66
C ARG A 69 6.95 -15.38 28.02
N PRO A 70 7.66 -14.34 28.48
CA PRO A 70 9.03 -14.53 28.92
C PRO A 70 9.02 -15.35 30.22
N HIS A 71 9.78 -16.45 30.24
CA HIS A 71 10.04 -17.19 31.47
C HIS A 71 10.91 -16.31 32.39
N ARG A 72 10.27 -15.73 33.41
CA ARG A 72 10.91 -14.99 34.49
C ARG A 72 11.82 -15.93 35.28
N SER A 73 13.13 -15.92 35.00
CA SER A 73 14.10 -16.55 35.90
C SER A 73 14.42 -15.57 37.03
N GLU A 74 14.02 -15.91 38.25
CA GLU A 74 14.40 -15.20 39.46
C GLU A 74 15.91 -15.34 39.68
N ARG A 75 16.65 -14.23 39.56
CA ARG A 75 17.96 -14.08 40.20
C ARG A 75 17.93 -12.81 41.04
N ALA A 76 17.50 -12.97 42.29
CA ALA A 76 17.67 -11.96 43.34
C ALA A 76 19.18 -11.87 43.67
N GLY A 77 19.89 -11.03 42.93
CA GLY A 77 21.29 -10.67 43.14
C GLY A 77 21.42 -9.46 44.05
N LYS A 78 21.91 -9.70 45.26
CA LYS A 78 22.21 -8.77 46.35
C LYS A 78 23.31 -7.75 46.00
N ARG A 79 23.13 -6.47 46.39
CA ARG A 79 24.10 -5.47 46.96
C ARG A 79 23.50 -4.05 46.81
N ARG A 80 23.04 -3.39 47.89
CA ARG A 80 23.72 -2.59 48.94
C ARG A 80 24.09 -1.15 48.52
N SER A 81 23.88 -0.26 49.51
CA SER A 81 24.29 1.16 49.66
C SER A 81 23.22 2.18 49.29
N ALA A 82 22.98 3.25 50.02
CA ALA A 82 23.30 3.65 51.40
C ALA A 82 22.35 4.83 51.72
N SER A 83 21.87 4.88 52.95
CA SER A 83 21.13 6.01 53.52
C SER A 83 22.05 7.24 53.60
N GLY A 84 21.63 8.37 53.04
CA GLY A 84 22.25 9.67 53.23
C GLY A 84 21.21 10.68 53.70
N ALA A 85 21.20 10.93 55.01
CA ALA A 85 20.69 12.11 55.68
C ALA A 85 21.76 12.52 56.69
#